data_AF-A0A7X9IEB2-F1
#
_entry.id   AF-A0A7X9IEB2-F1
#
_cell.length_a   1.000
_cell.length_b   1.000
_cell.length_c   1.000
_cell.angle_alpha   90.00
_cell.angle_beta   90.00
_cell.angle_gamma   90.00
#
_symmetry.space_group_name_H-M   'P 1'
#
loop_
_entity.id
_entity.type
_entity.pdbx_description
1 polymer ?
#
loop_
_entity_poly.entity_id
_entity_poly.type
_entity_poly.pdbx_seq_one_letter_code
_entity_poly.pdbx_strand_id
1 'polypeptide(L)'
;SATFQLSVDVEGVDLSNPSCPAPGDLLTMSPLYEIALEPDLYLVTITLDTPVTVTGPYFVGAYFGSGGNPYDVAVLTDSIPVSCVGYNDWGEGYVDLNDVYNDSTGEKIFLGRLMILSTGVPGGGSGTTQPAPAARLVIPASSQAIGSTADVWADDSAGSTIIRQAAFHYKNGSSWVVIGTDTDDEAPLRNGTAACAGGNGLSAAWTTTGLAEGDYSVRVIITDTLNRADTATATAHIDPTPPLPVFQQPVSAQNVCGGINALVQSTDEDISYVSFDSRKVSRPTVLTIPIISQYLGGDTDGDAADGNRVANGEYGDYCSGPAAAAMAVKYWSSKGYTAILKEGGIALTDAELMDRLAAAMRVQESAGTYDAKFVTGLRDYVAAHGGAFTVHVDRAPSAQTLLSWAFDFDYAVMAGIGGNPCLWMTVAGLNGPRDDSDRYVIRFLDPTTATATEGYIKDDAGQLKVWRNDQWADIDIIVGLVPTGWLVSRSPVGFDASGGDGWGVYWNTTALPDDTLYFLTATVNDNAGHVGTASVLVLNDCTPDFIAGDVNNNGVVNVADLIYLASFLFNKGPQPPLGLLPADINCDQNINLADVIYLYRYLYQAGPAPCR
;
A
#
# COMPACT_ATOMS: atom_id res chain seq x y z
N SER A 1 45.77 -12.64 -21.09
CA SER A 1 46.10 -11.59 -20.11
C SER A 1 46.73 -10.38 -20.77
N ALA A 2 46.18 -9.19 -20.52
CA ALA A 2 46.94 -7.94 -20.63
C ALA A 2 47.34 -7.51 -19.21
N THR A 3 48.59 -7.08 -19.03
CA THR A 3 49.06 -6.51 -17.75
C THR A 3 48.89 -5.01 -17.83
N PHE A 4 48.11 -4.45 -16.90
CA PHE A 4 47.86 -3.03 -16.78
C PHE A 4 48.57 -2.48 -15.54
N GLN A 5 49.14 -1.30 -15.66
CA GLN A 5 49.54 -0.49 -14.52
C GLN A 5 48.38 0.44 -14.15
N LEU A 6 47.94 0.39 -12.90
CA LEU A 6 46.86 1.20 -12.35
C LEU A 6 47.37 2.03 -11.17
N SER A 7 47.04 3.32 -11.18
CA SER A 7 47.25 4.22 -10.05
C SER A 7 46.06 5.16 -9.92
N VAL A 8 45.72 5.54 -8.69
CA VAL A 8 44.65 6.48 -8.38
C VAL A 8 45.22 7.62 -7.56
N ASP A 9 44.87 8.85 -7.92
CA ASP A 9 45.21 10.05 -7.19
C ASP A 9 43.95 10.84 -6.79
N VAL A 10 44.06 11.53 -5.66
CA VAL A 10 43.00 12.39 -5.11
C VAL A 10 43.56 13.80 -5.01
N GLU A 11 42.89 14.74 -5.64
CA GLU A 11 43.28 16.15 -5.68
C GLU A 11 42.17 17.02 -5.10
N GLY A 12 42.55 18.17 -4.53
CA GLY A 12 41.62 19.21 -4.14
C GLY A 12 40.94 19.83 -5.36
N VAL A 13 40.08 20.81 -5.13
CA VAL A 13 39.47 21.60 -6.20
C VAL A 13 40.00 23.03 -6.13
N ASP A 14 40.54 23.52 -7.23
CA ASP A 14 40.73 24.94 -7.47
C ASP A 14 39.39 25.57 -7.89
N LEU A 15 38.89 26.46 -7.03
CA LEU A 15 37.65 27.22 -7.23
C LEU A 15 37.93 28.71 -7.54
N SER A 16 39.14 29.05 -7.98
CA SER A 16 39.50 30.41 -8.41
C SER A 16 38.53 30.97 -9.46
N ASN A 17 37.93 30.09 -10.28
CA ASN A 17 36.73 30.37 -11.08
C ASN A 17 35.57 29.45 -10.65
N PRO A 18 34.59 29.94 -9.86
CA PRO A 18 33.49 29.11 -9.34
C PRO A 18 32.61 28.47 -10.42
N SER A 19 32.55 29.08 -11.61
CA SER A 19 31.80 28.58 -12.76
C SER A 19 32.54 27.45 -13.52
N CYS A 20 33.76 27.12 -13.07
CA CYS A 20 34.71 26.31 -13.79
C CYS A 20 35.73 25.67 -12.82
N PRO A 21 35.30 24.67 -12.01
CA PRO A 21 36.16 23.97 -11.08
C PRO A 21 37.28 23.23 -11.82
N ALA A 22 38.51 23.32 -11.33
CA ALA A 22 39.67 22.61 -11.87
C ALA A 22 40.35 21.79 -10.78
N PRO A 23 41.10 20.72 -11.14
CA PRO A 23 41.91 20.00 -10.17
C PRO A 23 42.93 20.92 -9.49
N GLY A 24 43.01 20.82 -8.17
CA GLY A 24 43.84 21.63 -7.29
C GLY A 24 45.07 20.88 -6.77
N ASP A 25 45.44 21.11 -5.51
CA ASP A 25 46.61 20.45 -4.92
C ASP A 25 46.39 18.94 -4.77
N LEU A 26 47.41 18.14 -5.10
CA LEU A 26 47.43 16.70 -4.83
C LEU A 26 47.33 16.44 -3.32
N LEU A 27 46.32 15.65 -2.92
CA LEU A 27 46.05 15.32 -1.53
C LEU A 27 46.63 13.98 -1.12
N THR A 28 46.49 12.96 -1.98
CA THR A 28 47.11 11.63 -1.81
C THR A 28 47.11 10.88 -3.14
N MET A 29 47.90 9.82 -3.23
CA MET A 29 47.89 8.89 -4.36
C MET A 29 48.07 7.46 -3.89
N SER A 30 47.76 6.50 -4.74
CA SER A 30 48.07 5.10 -4.53
C SER A 30 49.48 4.76 -5.01
N PRO A 31 50.07 3.65 -4.54
CA PRO A 31 51.21 3.06 -5.23
C PRO A 31 50.78 2.56 -6.61
N LEU A 32 51.75 2.23 -7.47
CA LEU A 32 51.48 1.62 -8.77
C LEU A 32 51.11 0.14 -8.61
N TYR A 33 49.92 -0.25 -9.07
CA TYR A 33 49.47 -1.63 -9.10
C TYR A 33 49.69 -2.23 -10.49
N GLU A 34 50.37 -3.36 -10.56
CA GLU A 34 50.41 -4.17 -11.78
C GLU A 34 49.37 -5.28 -11.69
N ILE A 35 48.36 -5.19 -12.55
CA ILE A 35 47.21 -6.10 -12.55
C ILE A 35 47.17 -6.83 -13.88
N ALA A 36 47.31 -8.15 -13.82
CA ALA A 36 47.07 -9.02 -14.98
C ALA A 36 45.58 -9.36 -15.04
N LEU A 37 44.89 -8.87 -16.08
CA LEU A 37 43.47 -9.11 -16.29
C LEU A 37 43.25 -9.98 -17.53
N GLU A 38 42.37 -10.97 -17.41
CA GLU A 38 41.77 -11.66 -18.55
C GLU A 38 40.50 -10.92 -19.01
N PRO A 39 39.97 -11.15 -20.23
CA PRO A 39 38.73 -10.51 -20.66
C PRO A 39 37.52 -10.92 -19.80
N ASP A 40 37.13 -10.08 -18.85
CA ASP A 40 35.97 -10.26 -17.95
C ASP A 40 35.61 -8.93 -17.24
N LEU A 41 34.55 -8.93 -16.41
CA LEU A 41 34.16 -7.82 -15.55
C LEU A 41 34.86 -7.91 -14.18
N TYR A 42 35.47 -6.81 -13.73
CA TYR A 42 36.20 -6.77 -12.46
C TYR A 42 35.75 -5.61 -11.57
N LEU A 43 35.62 -5.89 -10.27
CA LEU A 43 35.61 -4.87 -9.22
C LEU A 43 37.03 -4.73 -8.67
N VAL A 44 37.65 -3.56 -8.87
CA VAL A 44 39.03 -3.31 -8.44
C VAL A 44 39.02 -2.34 -7.27
N THR A 45 39.65 -2.73 -6.15
CA THR A 45 39.83 -1.86 -4.96
C THR A 45 41.29 -1.44 -4.86
N ILE A 46 41.53 -0.13 -4.88
CA ILE A 46 42.86 0.46 -4.81
C ILE A 46 43.04 1.16 -3.46
N THR A 47 44.12 0.85 -2.77
CA THR A 47 44.47 1.49 -1.50
C THR A 47 45.42 2.66 -1.76
N LEU A 48 45.14 3.81 -1.17
CA LEU A 48 45.98 5.02 -1.22
C LEU A 48 47.18 4.88 -0.28
N ASP A 49 48.33 5.47 -0.63
CA ASP A 49 49.56 5.45 0.16
C ASP A 49 49.36 6.07 1.55
N THR A 50 48.61 7.16 1.60
CA THR A 50 48.23 7.82 2.85
C THR A 50 46.72 8.05 2.87
N PRO A 51 46.02 7.66 3.96
CA PRO A 51 44.64 8.03 4.15
C PRO A 51 44.50 9.56 4.14
N VAL A 52 43.54 10.07 3.40
CA VAL A 52 43.23 11.50 3.36
C VAL A 52 41.77 11.74 3.70
N THR A 53 41.51 12.83 4.41
CA THR A 53 40.14 13.32 4.64
C THR A 53 39.89 14.49 3.70
N VAL A 54 38.84 14.40 2.89
CA VAL A 54 38.38 15.47 2.01
C VAL A 54 37.12 16.10 2.60
N THR A 55 37.08 17.43 2.69
CA THR A 55 36.00 18.17 3.37
C THR A 55 35.12 18.99 2.42
N GLY A 56 35.27 18.78 1.10
CA GLY A 56 34.54 19.48 0.04
C GLY A 56 34.71 18.75 -1.28
N PRO A 57 34.29 19.34 -2.42
CA PRO A 57 34.52 18.78 -3.74
C PRO A 57 35.99 18.42 -3.93
N TYR A 58 36.25 17.29 -4.58
CA TYR A 58 37.59 16.78 -4.87
C TYR A 58 37.58 16.09 -6.23
N PHE A 59 38.75 16.02 -6.86
CA PHE A 59 38.94 15.25 -8.08
C PHE A 59 39.57 13.90 -7.75
N VAL A 60 39.14 12.86 -8.47
CA VAL A 60 39.82 11.56 -8.50
C VAL A 60 40.33 11.33 -9.90
N GLY A 61 41.64 11.17 -10.03
CA GLY A 61 42.30 10.72 -11.24
C GLY A 61 42.54 9.22 -11.19
N ALA A 62 42.31 8.53 -12.31
CA ALA A 62 42.73 7.15 -12.50
C ALA A 62 43.60 7.03 -13.75
N TYR A 63 44.79 6.47 -13.55
CA TYR A 63 45.75 6.19 -14.59
C TYR A 63 45.70 4.70 -14.98
N PHE A 64 45.61 4.43 -16.28
CA PHE A 64 45.76 3.11 -16.87
C PHE A 64 46.83 3.18 -17.94
N GLY A 65 47.88 2.34 -17.86
CA GLY A 65 48.92 2.35 -18.89
C GLY A 65 49.86 1.14 -18.87
N SER A 66 50.81 1.15 -19.81
CA SER A 66 51.83 0.12 -19.98
C SER A 66 53.22 0.77 -20.05
N GLY A 67 53.91 0.92 -18.91
CA GLY A 67 55.35 1.22 -18.88
C GLY A 67 55.76 2.67 -18.59
N GLY A 68 55.06 3.38 -17.69
CA GLY A 68 55.40 4.74 -17.27
C GLY A 68 55.59 4.91 -15.76
N ASN A 69 56.26 5.99 -15.36
CA ASN A 69 56.29 6.42 -13.95
C ASN A 69 54.96 7.14 -13.60
N PRO A 70 54.16 6.66 -12.63
CA PRO A 70 52.88 7.30 -12.29
C PRO A 70 53.03 8.77 -11.84
N TYR A 71 54.20 9.14 -11.32
CA TYR A 71 54.48 10.52 -10.91
C TYR A 71 54.53 11.52 -12.09
N ASP A 72 54.75 11.07 -13.34
CA ASP A 72 54.75 11.93 -14.54
C ASP A 72 53.34 12.09 -15.14
N VAL A 73 52.33 11.43 -14.56
CA VAL A 73 50.95 11.37 -15.05
C VAL A 73 49.92 11.65 -13.96
N ALA A 74 50.32 12.35 -12.89
CA ALA A 74 49.38 13.12 -12.07
C ALA A 74 48.44 13.91 -13.01
N VAL A 75 47.23 14.22 -12.54
CA VAL A 75 46.26 15.03 -13.29
C VAL A 75 46.86 16.34 -13.85
N LEU A 76 48.01 16.76 -13.31
CA LEU A 76 48.96 17.69 -13.92
C LEU A 76 49.80 17.09 -15.07
N THR A 77 49.38 17.31 -16.32
CA THR A 77 50.38 17.56 -17.38
C THR A 77 50.65 19.04 -17.55
N ASP A 78 51.94 19.35 -17.44
CA ASP A 78 52.67 20.33 -18.23
C ASP A 78 52.17 21.80 -18.14
N SER A 79 52.87 22.52 -17.26
CA SER A 79 53.03 23.97 -17.17
C SER A 79 51.83 24.89 -16.90
N ILE A 80 50.56 24.57 -17.18
CA ILE A 80 49.41 25.40 -16.69
C ILE A 80 48.12 24.53 -16.62
N PRO A 81 47.38 24.47 -15.49
CA PRO A 81 46.03 23.89 -15.48
C PRO A 81 45.13 24.68 -16.44
N VAL A 82 44.64 24.04 -17.50
CA VAL A 82 43.74 24.70 -18.44
C VAL A 82 42.34 24.72 -17.82
N SER A 83 41.99 25.84 -17.20
CA SER A 83 40.64 26.05 -16.70
C SER A 83 39.62 25.87 -17.84
N CYS A 84 38.52 25.19 -17.54
CA CYS A 84 37.30 25.12 -18.37
C CYS A 84 37.40 24.20 -19.59
N VAL A 85 38.31 23.24 -19.54
CA VAL A 85 38.25 22.06 -20.42
C VAL A 85 37.34 21.05 -19.75
N GLY A 86 36.33 20.57 -20.48
CA GLY A 86 35.57 19.40 -20.06
C GLY A 86 36.49 18.20 -20.04
N TYR A 87 36.84 17.73 -18.84
CA TYR A 87 37.41 16.40 -18.67
C TYR A 87 36.27 15.42 -18.96
N ASN A 88 36.50 14.42 -19.81
CA ASN A 88 35.43 13.55 -20.30
C ASN A 88 34.62 12.98 -19.12
N ASP A 89 33.39 13.47 -18.98
CA ASP A 89 32.37 12.92 -18.09
C ASP A 89 31.78 11.71 -18.79
N TRP A 90 32.11 10.52 -18.29
CA TRP A 90 31.64 9.25 -18.84
C TRP A 90 30.30 8.80 -18.23
N GLY A 91 29.66 9.60 -17.36
CA GLY A 91 28.37 9.30 -16.75
C GLY A 91 28.34 7.98 -15.95
N GLU A 92 27.14 7.41 -15.77
CA GLU A 92 26.96 6.05 -15.26
C GLU A 92 27.08 5.03 -16.41
N GLY A 93 28.03 4.09 -16.32
CA GLY A 93 28.20 3.05 -17.33
C GLY A 93 29.57 2.37 -17.31
N TYR A 94 29.78 1.41 -18.22
CA TYR A 94 31.07 0.71 -18.40
C TYR A 94 31.97 1.50 -19.36
N VAL A 95 33.24 1.66 -18.99
CA VAL A 95 34.27 2.26 -19.85
C VAL A 95 34.95 1.15 -20.66
N ASP A 96 34.85 1.22 -21.99
CA ASP A 96 35.56 0.30 -22.89
C ASP A 96 37.03 0.73 -23.00
N LEU A 97 37.93 -0.02 -22.34
CA LEU A 97 39.37 0.20 -22.37
C LEU A 97 40.03 -0.21 -23.70
N ASN A 98 39.24 -0.68 -24.69
CA ASN A 98 39.72 -1.26 -25.94
C ASN A 98 39.48 -0.38 -27.18
N ASP A 99 38.86 0.81 -27.04
CA ASP A 99 38.69 1.78 -28.13
C ASP A 99 39.93 2.70 -28.21
N VAL A 100 40.86 2.36 -29.11
CA VAL A 100 42.27 2.79 -29.05
C VAL A 100 42.72 3.50 -30.33
N TYR A 101 43.36 4.67 -30.19
CA TYR A 101 44.24 5.28 -31.21
C TYR A 101 45.59 4.56 -31.24
N ASN A 102 46.12 4.25 -32.43
CA ASN A 102 47.48 3.70 -32.57
C ASN A 102 48.52 4.81 -32.34
N ASP A 103 49.54 4.52 -31.55
CA ASP A 103 50.74 5.35 -31.47
C ASP A 103 51.62 5.21 -32.74
N SER A 104 52.74 5.92 -32.79
CA SER A 104 53.68 5.87 -33.93
C SER A 104 54.43 4.54 -34.07
N THR A 105 54.26 3.62 -33.12
CA THR A 105 54.86 2.27 -33.14
C THR A 105 53.84 1.17 -33.48
N GLY A 106 52.55 1.52 -33.58
CA GLY A 106 51.46 0.59 -33.87
C GLY A 106 51.01 -0.22 -32.64
N GLU A 107 51.42 0.20 -31.44
CA GLU A 107 50.99 -0.40 -30.19
C GLU A 107 49.62 0.17 -29.78
N LYS A 108 48.72 -0.72 -29.34
CA LYS A 108 47.39 -0.33 -28.87
C LYS A 108 47.53 0.19 -27.44
N ILE A 109 47.47 1.52 -27.27
CA ILE A 109 47.54 2.16 -25.96
C ILE A 109 46.24 2.91 -25.68
N PHE A 110 45.52 2.49 -24.63
CA PHE A 110 44.49 3.34 -24.03
C PHE A 110 45.18 4.57 -23.43
N LEU A 111 45.00 5.75 -24.04
CA LEU A 111 45.61 7.01 -23.58
C LEU A 111 44.70 7.79 -22.61
N GLY A 112 43.61 7.19 -22.14
CA GLY A 112 42.57 7.89 -21.39
C GLY A 112 42.93 8.06 -19.92
N ARG A 113 43.22 9.28 -19.49
CA ARG A 113 43.09 9.66 -18.07
C ARG A 113 41.60 9.72 -17.75
N LEU A 114 41.15 8.96 -16.77
CA LEU A 114 39.78 9.11 -16.26
C LEU A 114 39.83 10.08 -15.10
N MET A 115 39.01 11.14 -15.17
CA MET A 115 38.90 12.12 -14.10
C MET A 115 37.44 12.25 -13.71
N ILE A 116 37.17 12.12 -12.41
CA ILE A 116 35.83 12.24 -11.84
C ILE A 116 35.85 13.38 -10.84
N LEU A 117 35.05 14.42 -11.09
CA LEU A 117 34.74 15.41 -10.07
C LEU A 117 33.74 14.80 -9.11
N SER A 118 34.20 14.46 -7.91
CA SER A 118 33.30 14.11 -6.82
C SER A 118 32.94 15.40 -6.10
N THR A 119 31.74 15.91 -6.35
CA THR A 119 31.19 17.03 -5.57
C THR A 119 30.72 16.62 -4.19
N GLY A 120 30.84 15.32 -3.85
CA GLY A 120 30.54 14.68 -2.58
C GLY A 120 29.55 15.47 -1.75
N VAL A 121 28.25 15.15 -1.85
CA VAL A 121 27.28 15.69 -0.88
C VAL A 121 27.86 15.36 0.50
N PRO A 122 28.21 16.35 1.33
CA PRO A 122 28.81 16.07 2.61
C PRO A 122 27.85 15.16 3.38
N GLY A 123 28.29 13.98 3.77
CA GLY A 123 27.58 13.08 4.70
C GLY A 123 27.46 13.65 6.12
N GLY A 124 27.30 14.98 6.25
CA GLY A 124 27.31 15.73 7.50
C GLY A 124 27.04 17.22 7.31
N GLY A 125 26.28 17.59 6.27
CA GLY A 125 25.97 18.99 5.92
C GLY A 125 24.78 19.63 6.64
N SER A 126 24.20 18.98 7.66
CA SER A 126 23.40 19.67 8.67
C SER A 126 24.08 19.41 10.02
N GLY A 127 24.16 20.41 10.88
CA GLY A 127 24.65 20.27 12.26
C GLY A 127 23.78 19.36 13.15
N THR A 128 23.14 18.35 12.58
CA THR A 128 22.42 17.27 13.23
C THR A 128 23.16 15.98 12.90
N THR A 129 23.78 15.35 13.91
CA THR A 129 24.29 13.98 13.79
C THR A 129 23.17 13.08 13.26
N GLN A 130 23.28 12.58 12.03
CA GLN A 130 22.34 11.59 11.48
C GLN A 130 22.36 10.35 12.38
N PRO A 131 21.21 9.90 12.90
CA PRO A 131 21.19 8.71 13.74
C PRO A 131 21.68 7.51 12.94
N ALA A 132 22.28 6.52 13.62
CA ALA A 132 22.59 5.26 12.97
C ALA A 132 21.27 4.52 12.66
N PRO A 133 21.18 3.77 11.56
CA PRO A 133 19.99 2.97 11.26
C PRO A 133 19.63 2.05 12.43
N ALA A 134 18.33 1.87 12.67
CA ALA A 134 17.76 0.93 13.61
C ALA A 134 16.65 0.15 12.89
N ALA A 135 17.03 -1.01 12.37
CA ALA A 135 16.19 -1.83 11.50
C ALA A 135 15.00 -2.40 12.26
N ARG A 136 13.85 -2.43 11.59
CA ARG A 136 12.63 -3.06 12.09
C ARG A 136 11.88 -3.73 10.94
N LEU A 137 11.42 -4.96 11.14
CA LEU A 137 10.49 -5.60 10.22
C LEU A 137 9.06 -5.17 10.51
N VAL A 138 8.39 -4.66 9.48
CA VAL A 138 6.95 -4.36 9.48
C VAL A 138 6.16 -5.59 9.01
N ILE A 139 6.65 -6.25 7.96
CA ILE A 139 6.16 -7.53 7.42
C ILE A 139 7.38 -8.43 7.15
N PRO A 140 7.40 -9.68 7.63
CA PRO A 140 6.36 -10.32 8.43
C PRO A 140 6.29 -9.77 9.86
N ALA A 141 5.07 -9.69 10.40
CA ALA A 141 4.91 -9.69 11.84
C ALA A 141 5.39 -11.03 12.42
N SER A 142 5.82 -11.06 13.68
CA SER A 142 6.34 -12.29 14.29
C SER A 142 5.32 -13.43 14.20
N SER A 143 5.73 -14.55 13.59
CA SER A 143 4.91 -15.76 13.36
C SER A 143 3.73 -15.55 12.40
N GLN A 144 3.80 -14.55 11.52
CA GLN A 144 2.82 -14.36 10.46
C GLN A 144 2.88 -15.51 9.45
N ALA A 145 1.72 -16.06 9.08
CA ALA A 145 1.59 -16.99 7.97
C ALA A 145 1.77 -16.26 6.63
N ILE A 146 2.54 -16.85 5.73
CA ILE A 146 2.89 -16.31 4.42
C ILE A 146 2.52 -17.33 3.34
N GLY A 147 1.68 -16.90 2.41
CA GLY A 147 1.28 -17.65 1.22
C GLY A 147 2.37 -17.72 0.14
N SER A 148 1.97 -18.02 -1.10
CA SER A 148 2.85 -18.21 -2.27
C SER A 148 3.59 -16.94 -2.74
N THR A 149 3.00 -15.77 -2.50
CA THR A 149 3.59 -14.45 -2.74
C THR A 149 3.31 -13.52 -1.57
N ALA A 150 4.33 -12.86 -1.04
CA ALA A 150 4.17 -11.82 -0.03
C ALA A 150 5.24 -10.75 -0.18
N ASP A 151 4.96 -9.54 0.29
CA ASP A 151 5.98 -8.51 0.44
C ASP A 151 6.65 -8.64 1.80
N VAL A 152 7.97 -8.54 1.84
CA VAL A 152 8.70 -8.20 3.06
C VAL A 152 8.86 -6.69 3.12
N TRP A 153 8.63 -6.11 4.29
CA TRP A 153 8.59 -4.66 4.47
C TRP A 153 9.26 -4.27 5.77
N ALA A 154 10.08 -3.23 5.72
CA ALA A 154 10.87 -2.74 6.84
C ALA A 154 10.64 -1.24 7.10
N ASP A 155 11.10 -0.84 8.28
CA ASP A 155 11.15 0.54 8.74
C ASP A 155 12.52 0.79 9.39
N ASP A 156 13.04 2.01 9.24
CA ASP A 156 14.18 2.50 10.03
C ASP A 156 13.66 3.28 11.25
N SER A 157 13.57 2.63 12.40
CA SER A 157 13.01 3.22 13.62
C SER A 157 13.81 4.41 14.17
N ALA A 158 15.05 4.60 13.71
CA ALA A 158 15.91 5.71 14.10
C ALA A 158 15.61 7.02 13.36
N GLY A 159 14.96 6.97 12.20
CA GLY A 159 14.65 8.17 11.41
C GLY A 159 15.86 8.74 10.66
N SER A 160 16.82 7.89 10.27
CA SER A 160 17.95 8.27 9.44
C SER A 160 17.47 8.63 8.04
N THR A 161 17.76 9.84 7.58
CA THR A 161 17.35 10.31 6.24
C THR A 161 18.37 9.98 5.15
N ILE A 162 19.35 9.14 5.47
CA ILE A 162 20.47 8.79 4.59
C ILE A 162 20.57 7.28 4.38
N ILE A 163 19.43 6.58 4.43
CA ILE A 163 19.39 5.15 4.10
C ILE A 163 19.86 4.95 2.66
N ARG A 164 20.75 3.99 2.45
CA ARG A 164 21.27 3.62 1.14
C ARG A 164 20.58 2.38 0.58
N GLN A 165 20.29 1.40 1.46
CA GLN A 165 19.66 0.15 1.06
C GLN A 165 19.02 -0.59 2.23
N ALA A 166 18.01 -1.41 1.92
CA ALA A 166 17.47 -2.45 2.80
C ALA A 166 17.55 -3.82 2.12
N ALA A 167 18.39 -4.72 2.63
CA ALA A 167 18.61 -6.05 2.06
C ALA A 167 17.89 -7.15 2.86
N PHE A 168 16.96 -7.83 2.21
CA PHE A 168 16.10 -8.84 2.82
C PHE A 168 16.61 -10.26 2.55
N HIS A 169 16.52 -11.11 3.57
CA HIS A 169 16.99 -12.49 3.49
C HIS A 169 16.06 -13.43 4.27
N TYR A 170 15.98 -14.69 3.84
CA TYR A 170 15.34 -15.76 4.61
C TYR A 170 16.30 -16.92 4.86
N LYS A 171 15.97 -17.80 5.81
CA LYS A 171 16.60 -19.11 5.97
C LYS A 171 15.65 -20.13 6.59
N ASN A 172 15.84 -21.39 6.21
CA ASN A 172 15.36 -22.58 6.92
C ASN A 172 16.58 -23.49 7.11
N GLY A 173 17.22 -23.41 8.29
CA GLY A 173 18.51 -24.03 8.59
C GLY A 173 19.66 -23.02 8.78
N SER A 174 20.84 -23.31 8.23
CA SER A 174 22.08 -22.62 8.58
C SER A 174 22.41 -21.38 7.72
N SER A 175 22.01 -21.39 6.45
CA SER A 175 22.45 -20.40 5.45
C SER A 175 21.34 -19.43 5.08
N TRP A 176 21.70 -18.15 4.96
CA TRP A 176 20.79 -17.10 4.50
C TRP A 176 20.73 -17.06 2.97
N VAL A 177 19.52 -16.88 2.44
CA VAL A 177 19.21 -16.69 1.01
C VAL A 177 18.63 -15.30 0.84
N VAL A 178 19.03 -14.60 -0.23
CA VAL A 178 18.53 -13.25 -0.54
C VAL A 178 17.10 -13.32 -1.04
N ILE A 179 16.22 -12.46 -0.51
CA ILE A 179 14.88 -12.18 -1.06
C ILE A 179 15.02 -11.10 -2.13
N GLY A 180 15.58 -9.95 -1.74
CA GLY A 180 15.77 -8.78 -2.59
C GLY A 180 16.41 -7.64 -1.82
N THR A 181 16.77 -6.58 -2.52
CA THR A 181 17.33 -5.36 -1.94
C THR A 181 16.59 -4.16 -2.49
N ASP A 182 16.14 -3.31 -1.59
CA ASP A 182 15.57 -2.00 -1.87
C ASP A 182 16.68 -0.94 -1.85
N THR A 183 16.71 -0.03 -2.83
CA THR A 183 17.78 0.99 -2.99
C THR A 183 17.28 2.37 -3.39
N ASP A 184 15.98 2.56 -3.64
CA ASP A 184 15.43 3.83 -4.13
C ASP A 184 14.83 4.69 -3.00
N ASP A 185 14.57 4.10 -1.82
CA ASP A 185 13.96 4.76 -0.65
C ASP A 185 12.62 5.45 -0.99
N GLU A 186 11.95 5.04 -2.07
CA GLU A 186 10.70 5.65 -2.52
C GLU A 186 9.55 5.21 -1.61
N ALA A 187 9.11 6.11 -0.73
CA ALA A 187 8.02 5.86 0.21
C ALA A 187 6.94 6.97 0.17
N PRO A 188 5.64 6.61 0.15
CA PRO A 188 4.57 7.60 0.28
C PRO A 188 4.63 8.30 1.64
N LEU A 189 4.86 9.61 1.63
CA LEU A 189 4.70 10.49 2.79
C LEU A 189 3.32 11.14 2.74
N ARG A 190 2.40 10.70 3.60
CA ARG A 190 1.03 11.23 3.63
C ARG A 190 0.94 12.36 4.64
N ASN A 191 0.79 13.57 4.14
CA ASN A 191 0.90 14.78 4.96
C ASN A 191 -0.37 15.64 4.97
N GLY A 192 -1.44 15.25 4.30
CA GLY A 192 -2.70 16.00 4.34
C GLY A 192 -2.74 17.30 3.52
N THR A 193 -1.61 17.75 2.96
CA THR A 193 -1.49 19.09 2.35
C THR A 193 -0.96 19.09 0.92
N ALA A 194 -0.19 18.09 0.53
CA ALA A 194 0.45 18.00 -0.77
C ALA A 194 0.28 16.60 -1.38
N ALA A 195 0.66 16.46 -2.65
CA ALA A 195 0.80 15.15 -3.27
C ALA A 195 1.96 14.38 -2.63
N CYS A 196 1.81 13.07 -2.48
CA CYS A 196 2.90 12.18 -2.10
C CYS A 196 3.58 11.60 -3.33
N ALA A 197 4.86 11.26 -3.20
CA ALA A 197 5.53 10.38 -4.15
C ALA A 197 4.86 8.99 -4.15
N GLY A 198 4.94 8.30 -5.28
CA GLY A 198 4.66 6.87 -5.30
C GLY A 198 5.74 6.10 -4.53
N GLY A 199 5.61 4.77 -4.52
CA GLY A 199 6.61 3.87 -3.95
C GLY A 199 6.02 2.92 -2.91
N ASN A 200 6.86 2.00 -2.47
CA ASN A 200 6.52 0.92 -1.54
C ASN A 200 7.37 0.98 -0.26
N GLY A 201 8.19 2.01 -0.08
CA GLY A 201 9.18 2.09 0.99
C GLY A 201 10.10 0.87 1.02
N LEU A 202 10.91 0.77 2.08
CA LEU A 202 11.92 -0.28 2.22
C LEU A 202 11.33 -1.69 2.17
N SER A 203 11.21 -2.29 0.99
CA SER A 203 10.49 -3.55 0.79
C SER A 203 11.02 -4.36 -0.37
N ALA A 204 10.66 -5.64 -0.39
CA ALA A 204 10.97 -6.52 -1.51
C ALA A 204 9.85 -7.55 -1.68
N ALA A 205 9.56 -7.91 -2.94
CA ALA A 205 8.66 -9.01 -3.24
C ALA A 205 9.32 -10.35 -2.90
N TRP A 206 8.62 -11.21 -2.17
CA TRP A 206 9.06 -12.54 -1.80
C TRP A 206 8.14 -13.61 -2.39
N THR A 207 8.69 -14.35 -3.36
CA THR A 207 8.06 -15.57 -3.89
C THR A 207 8.49 -16.76 -3.05
N THR A 208 7.53 -17.44 -2.42
CA THR A 208 7.78 -18.64 -1.60
C THR A 208 7.53 -19.94 -2.38
N THR A 209 7.12 -19.84 -3.65
CA THR A 209 6.93 -21.00 -4.53
C THR A 209 8.15 -21.93 -4.52
N GLY A 210 7.91 -23.20 -4.18
CA GLY A 210 8.95 -24.24 -4.11
C GLY A 210 9.70 -24.31 -2.78
N LEU A 211 9.40 -23.43 -1.81
CA LEU A 211 9.80 -23.61 -0.42
C LEU A 211 8.88 -24.64 0.24
N ALA A 212 9.46 -25.45 1.13
CA ALA A 212 8.67 -26.37 1.95
C ALA A 212 7.88 -25.57 2.98
N GLU A 213 6.71 -26.09 3.35
CA GLU A 213 5.94 -25.56 4.48
C GLU A 213 6.77 -25.61 5.77
N GLY A 214 6.57 -24.60 6.63
CA GLY A 214 7.16 -24.54 7.96
C GLY A 214 7.74 -23.17 8.33
N ASP A 215 8.48 -23.13 9.44
CA ASP A 215 9.02 -21.89 9.98
C ASP A 215 10.35 -21.48 9.32
N TYR A 216 10.39 -20.22 8.89
CA TYR A 216 11.55 -19.57 8.29
C TYR A 216 11.96 -18.35 9.13
N SER A 217 13.26 -18.15 9.32
CA SER A 217 13.76 -16.87 9.83
C SER A 217 13.89 -15.90 8.68
N VAL A 218 13.33 -14.70 8.82
CA VAL A 218 13.41 -13.60 7.86
C VAL A 218 14.14 -12.44 8.52
N ARG A 219 15.08 -11.81 7.81
CA ARG A 219 15.79 -10.63 8.30
C ARG A 219 15.86 -9.53 7.26
N VAL A 220 16.01 -8.31 7.74
CA VAL A 220 16.40 -7.14 6.95
C VAL A 220 17.70 -6.57 7.51
N ILE A 221 18.59 -6.15 6.62
CA ILE A 221 19.79 -5.39 6.95
C ILE A 221 19.63 -4.01 6.33
N ILE A 222 19.49 -2.98 7.15
CA ILE A 222 19.41 -1.58 6.68
C ILE A 222 20.81 -0.98 6.77
N THR A 223 21.28 -0.34 5.71
CA THR A 223 22.60 0.30 5.64
C THR A 223 22.46 1.73 5.15
N ASP A 224 23.11 2.68 5.81
CA ASP A 224 23.15 4.07 5.39
C ASP A 224 24.33 4.39 4.44
N THR A 225 24.38 5.63 3.94
CA THR A 225 25.46 6.12 3.08
C THR A 225 26.82 6.25 3.80
N LEU A 226 26.84 6.19 5.14
CA LEU A 226 28.04 6.15 5.96
C LEU A 226 28.50 4.71 6.27
N ASN A 227 27.85 3.69 5.67
CA ASN A 227 28.08 2.26 5.89
C ASN A 227 27.83 1.79 7.33
N ARG A 228 27.06 2.55 8.13
CA ARG A 228 26.52 2.05 9.39
C ARG A 228 25.31 1.17 9.06
N ALA A 229 25.17 0.06 9.75
CA ALA A 229 24.11 -0.90 9.48
C ALA A 229 23.54 -1.50 10.76
N ASP A 230 22.28 -1.87 10.69
CA ASP A 230 21.56 -2.61 11.73
C ASP A 230 20.71 -3.73 11.12
N THR A 231 20.32 -4.70 11.94
CA THR A 231 19.62 -5.91 11.49
C THR A 231 18.44 -6.24 12.38
N ALA A 232 17.27 -6.43 11.76
CA ALA A 232 16.10 -6.99 12.42
C ALA A 232 15.79 -8.39 11.88
N THR A 233 15.27 -9.28 12.74
CA THR A 233 14.87 -10.64 12.38
C THR A 233 13.49 -10.96 12.96
N ALA A 234 12.67 -11.67 12.19
CA ALA A 234 11.38 -12.21 12.59
C ALA A 234 11.24 -13.66 12.09
N THR A 235 10.27 -14.38 12.62
CA THR A 235 9.86 -15.70 12.13
C THR A 235 8.64 -15.54 11.23
N ALA A 236 8.63 -16.21 10.09
CA ALA A 236 7.47 -16.38 9.23
C ALA A 236 7.15 -17.86 9.10
N HIS A 237 5.86 -18.20 9.09
CA HIS A 237 5.41 -19.55 8.77
C HIS A 237 5.04 -19.57 7.28
N ILE A 238 5.78 -20.32 6.47
CA ILE A 238 5.47 -20.47 5.06
C ILE A 238 4.46 -21.59 4.91
N ASP A 239 3.34 -21.27 4.27
CA ASP A 239 2.30 -22.20 3.87
C ASP A 239 2.00 -21.91 2.38
N PRO A 240 2.52 -22.72 1.44
CA PRO A 240 2.37 -22.47 0.01
C PRO A 240 0.95 -22.69 -0.52
N THR A 241 0.15 -23.50 0.17
CA THR A 241 -1.24 -23.83 -0.19
C THR A 241 -2.18 -23.54 0.98
N PRO A 242 -2.20 -22.28 1.48
CA PRO A 242 -2.96 -21.96 2.67
C PRO A 242 -4.46 -22.11 2.42
N PRO A 243 -5.28 -22.32 3.47
CA PRO A 243 -6.73 -22.51 3.38
C PRO A 243 -7.46 -21.21 3.01
N LEU A 244 -6.99 -20.44 2.03
CA LEU A 244 -7.58 -19.18 1.57
C LEU A 244 -8.78 -19.50 0.65
N PRO A 245 -10.02 -19.22 1.08
CA PRO A 245 -11.19 -19.39 0.21
C PRO A 245 -11.28 -18.29 -0.84
N VAL A 246 -11.74 -18.68 -2.02
CA VAL A 246 -12.19 -17.80 -3.10
C VAL A 246 -13.63 -18.17 -3.43
N PHE A 247 -14.55 -17.21 -3.32
CA PHE A 247 -15.95 -17.41 -3.70
C PHE A 247 -16.06 -17.66 -5.20
N GLN A 248 -16.70 -18.78 -5.55
CA GLN A 248 -17.18 -19.05 -6.91
C GLN A 248 -18.63 -18.57 -7.06
N GLN A 249 -19.42 -18.72 -6.00
CA GLN A 249 -20.80 -18.25 -5.93
C GLN A 249 -21.21 -17.99 -4.46
N PRO A 250 -21.96 -16.93 -4.14
CA PRO A 250 -22.25 -15.79 -5.00
C PRO A 250 -21.01 -14.94 -5.29
N VAL A 251 -21.07 -14.16 -6.37
CA VAL A 251 -20.07 -13.12 -6.66
C VAL A 251 -20.43 -11.82 -5.95
N SER A 252 -19.45 -10.91 -5.81
CA SER A 252 -19.68 -9.63 -5.14
C SER A 252 -20.78 -8.83 -5.82
N ALA A 253 -21.67 -8.26 -5.01
CA ALA A 253 -22.86 -7.51 -5.37
C ALA A 253 -23.89 -8.27 -6.22
N GLN A 254 -23.83 -9.61 -6.22
CA GLN A 254 -24.89 -10.41 -6.82
C GLN A 254 -26.21 -10.19 -6.06
N ASN A 255 -27.29 -9.99 -6.81
CA ASN A 255 -28.65 -10.12 -6.29
C ASN A 255 -28.94 -11.59 -6.04
N VAL A 256 -29.26 -11.93 -4.80
CA VAL A 256 -29.63 -13.28 -4.37
C VAL A 256 -31.11 -13.29 -3.98
N CYS A 257 -31.84 -14.31 -4.41
CA CYS A 257 -33.18 -14.58 -3.95
C CYS A 257 -33.46 -16.08 -4.03
N GLY A 258 -34.30 -16.58 -3.12
CA GLY A 258 -34.72 -17.96 -3.13
C GLY A 258 -33.70 -18.85 -2.44
N GLY A 259 -33.13 -19.77 -3.21
CA GLY A 259 -32.08 -20.68 -2.75
C GLY A 259 -30.85 -20.57 -3.62
N ILE A 260 -29.69 -20.35 -3.00
CA ILE A 260 -28.40 -20.26 -3.68
C ILE A 260 -27.43 -21.28 -3.12
N ASN A 261 -26.65 -21.93 -3.98
CA ASN A 261 -25.50 -22.72 -3.55
C ASN A 261 -24.33 -21.77 -3.33
N ALA A 262 -23.98 -21.54 -2.06
CA ALA A 262 -22.74 -20.88 -1.70
C ALA A 262 -21.60 -21.87 -1.95
N LEU A 263 -20.61 -21.48 -2.74
CA LEU A 263 -19.51 -22.33 -3.16
C LEU A 263 -18.21 -21.54 -3.09
N VAL A 264 -17.21 -22.13 -2.44
CA VAL A 264 -15.84 -21.63 -2.45
C VAL A 264 -14.89 -22.66 -3.05
N GLN A 265 -13.73 -22.19 -3.46
CA GLN A 265 -12.56 -23.01 -3.75
C GLN A 265 -11.40 -22.53 -2.88
N SER A 266 -10.50 -23.43 -2.54
CA SER A 266 -9.20 -23.08 -1.97
C SER A 266 -8.16 -23.98 -2.62
N THR A 267 -6.93 -23.47 -2.70
CA THR A 267 -5.78 -24.22 -3.25
C THR A 267 -5.23 -25.24 -2.27
N ASP A 268 -5.65 -25.17 -1.01
CA ASP A 268 -5.28 -26.09 0.06
C ASP A 268 -5.82 -27.50 -0.21
N GLU A 269 -4.92 -28.48 -0.20
CA GLU A 269 -5.22 -29.90 -0.37
C GLU A 269 -5.70 -30.61 0.92
N ASP A 270 -5.49 -30.01 2.08
CA ASP A 270 -5.69 -30.57 3.43
C ASP A 270 -6.91 -29.98 4.16
N ILE A 271 -7.85 -29.41 3.41
CA ILE A 271 -9.11 -28.86 3.94
C ILE A 271 -9.90 -29.93 4.71
N SER A 272 -10.22 -29.60 5.95
CA SER A 272 -11.03 -30.43 6.85
C SER A 272 -12.53 -30.17 6.65
N TYR A 273 -12.92 -28.90 6.70
CA TYR A 273 -14.30 -28.46 6.44
C TYR A 273 -14.37 -26.98 6.11
N VAL A 274 -15.47 -26.57 5.49
CA VAL A 274 -15.80 -25.17 5.25
C VAL A 274 -17.11 -24.83 5.94
N SER A 275 -17.14 -23.75 6.71
CA SER A 275 -18.37 -23.20 7.28
C SER A 275 -18.75 -21.89 6.62
N PHE A 276 -20.06 -21.65 6.52
CA PHE A 276 -20.63 -20.42 5.99
C PHE A 276 -21.50 -19.76 7.04
N ASP A 277 -21.32 -18.45 7.17
CA ASP A 277 -22.07 -17.60 8.06
C ASP A 277 -22.55 -16.35 7.33
N SER A 278 -23.70 -15.83 7.70
CA SER A 278 -24.27 -14.61 7.13
C SER A 278 -24.38 -13.50 8.16
N ARG A 279 -24.12 -12.27 7.73
CA ARG A 279 -24.24 -11.08 8.58
C ARG A 279 -25.07 -10.04 7.85
N LYS A 280 -26.21 -9.67 8.43
CA LYS A 280 -27.05 -8.57 7.93
C LYS A 280 -26.31 -7.25 8.04
N VAL A 281 -26.34 -6.46 6.97
CA VAL A 281 -25.75 -5.12 6.90
C VAL A 281 -26.88 -4.09 6.88
N SER A 282 -26.75 -3.05 7.69
CA SER A 282 -27.75 -1.96 7.71
C SER A 282 -27.56 -1.04 6.51
N ARG A 283 -28.63 -0.39 6.02
CA ARG A 283 -28.55 0.50 4.86
C ARG A 283 -29.28 1.82 5.17
N PRO A 284 -28.58 2.97 5.27
CA PRO A 284 -27.12 3.09 5.27
C PRO A 284 -26.50 2.46 6.53
N THR A 285 -25.31 1.88 6.40
CA THR A 285 -24.46 1.56 7.57
C THR A 285 -23.64 2.79 7.89
N VAL A 286 -23.79 3.32 9.10
CA VAL A 286 -23.01 4.45 9.59
C VAL A 286 -22.33 4.05 10.89
N LEU A 287 -21.00 4.03 10.88
CA LEU A 287 -20.20 3.85 12.09
C LEU A 287 -20.21 5.17 12.86
N THR A 288 -20.57 5.12 14.15
CA THR A 288 -20.54 6.29 15.02
C THR A 288 -19.12 6.50 15.52
N ILE A 289 -18.33 7.22 14.73
CA ILE A 289 -16.94 7.55 15.02
C ILE A 289 -16.86 9.07 15.20
N PRO A 290 -16.38 9.57 16.36
CA PRO A 290 -16.13 11.00 16.53
C PRO A 290 -15.06 11.46 15.55
N ILE A 291 -15.38 12.45 14.72
CA ILE A 291 -14.41 13.01 13.78
C ILE A 291 -13.37 13.85 14.54
N ILE A 292 -12.09 13.65 14.21
CA ILE A 292 -10.98 14.43 14.73
C ILE A 292 -10.37 15.20 13.58
N SER A 293 -10.24 16.51 13.77
CA SER A 293 -9.51 17.36 12.84
C SER A 293 -8.02 17.15 13.01
N GLN A 294 -7.27 17.11 11.90
CA GLN A 294 -5.81 17.10 11.97
C GLN A 294 -5.26 18.35 12.69
N TYR A 295 -5.99 19.48 12.61
CA TYR A 295 -5.62 20.75 13.25
C TYR A 295 -5.64 20.71 14.78
N LEU A 296 -6.08 19.60 15.38
CA LEU A 296 -6.06 19.39 16.81
C LEU A 296 -4.70 18.93 17.36
N GLY A 297 -3.86 18.32 16.53
CA GLY A 297 -2.53 17.87 16.94
C GLY A 297 -1.50 19.01 16.87
N GLY A 298 -0.48 18.96 17.73
CA GLY A 298 0.67 19.85 17.64
C GLY A 298 0.67 21.07 18.57
N ASP A 299 0.46 20.82 19.88
CA ASP A 299 0.67 21.69 21.06
C ASP A 299 -0.57 22.35 21.70
N THR A 300 -0.92 21.88 22.91
CA THR A 300 -1.77 22.57 23.91
C THR A 300 -1.02 22.85 25.24
N ASP A 301 0.20 22.33 25.44
CA ASP A 301 0.90 22.27 26.74
C ASP A 301 2.31 22.89 26.78
N GLY A 302 2.86 23.31 25.63
CA GLY A 302 4.15 23.97 25.48
C GLY A 302 5.38 23.06 25.64
N ASP A 303 5.23 21.72 25.59
CA ASP A 303 6.38 20.81 25.56
C ASP A 303 7.12 20.93 24.21
N ALA A 304 8.44 20.81 24.23
CA ALA A 304 9.28 20.80 23.03
C ALA A 304 9.64 19.38 22.59
N ALA A 305 9.39 18.38 23.46
CA ALA A 305 9.68 16.96 23.21
C ALA A 305 8.61 16.25 22.38
N ASP A 306 7.47 16.90 22.12
CA ASP A 306 6.40 16.47 21.21
C ASP A 306 6.38 17.26 19.88
N GLY A 307 7.51 17.92 19.57
CA GLY A 307 7.92 18.40 18.24
C GLY A 307 7.38 19.73 17.79
N ASN A 308 7.23 20.63 18.74
CA ASN A 308 7.24 22.04 18.49
C ASN A 308 8.57 22.47 17.82
N ARG A 309 8.59 22.77 16.51
CA ARG A 309 9.72 23.41 15.81
C ARG A 309 9.53 24.92 15.58
N VAL A 310 8.37 25.55 15.89
CA VAL A 310 8.19 27.01 15.76
C VAL A 310 7.35 27.60 16.88
N ALA A 311 7.87 28.68 17.48
CA ALA A 311 7.28 29.40 18.61
C ALA A 311 5.90 30.06 18.40
N ASN A 312 5.24 29.91 17.22
CA ASN A 312 3.89 30.43 16.89
C ASN A 312 3.31 29.81 15.59
N GLY A 313 3.57 28.54 15.27
CA GLY A 313 3.12 27.90 14.02
C GLY A 313 2.80 26.42 14.19
N GLU A 314 1.49 26.13 14.14
CA GLU A 314 0.76 24.92 14.53
C GLU A 314 1.05 23.72 13.61
N TYR A 315 1.33 22.52 14.16
CA TYR A 315 1.67 21.30 13.38
C TYR A 315 0.47 20.47 12.94
N GLY A 316 -0.74 20.97 13.19
CA GLY A 316 -1.97 20.27 12.84
C GLY A 316 -2.15 20.05 11.34
N ASP A 317 -1.48 20.81 10.49
CA ASP A 317 -1.53 20.68 9.02
C ASP A 317 -1.06 19.31 8.52
N TYR A 318 -0.18 18.61 9.26
CA TYR A 318 0.45 17.36 8.82
C TYR A 318 -0.06 16.09 9.54
N CYS A 319 -1.06 16.25 10.40
CA CYS A 319 -1.50 15.20 11.33
C CYS A 319 -2.65 14.33 10.79
N SER A 320 -2.82 14.19 9.47
CA SER A 320 -3.88 13.33 8.91
C SER A 320 -3.76 11.87 9.37
N GLY A 321 -2.53 11.34 9.48
CA GLY A 321 -2.24 10.00 10.00
C GLY A 321 -2.69 9.83 11.46
N PRO A 322 -2.12 10.61 12.41
CA PRO A 322 -2.53 10.58 13.80
C PRO A 322 -4.03 10.77 14.00
N ALA A 323 -4.67 11.67 13.24
CA ALA A 323 -6.12 11.89 13.33
C ALA A 323 -6.92 10.66 12.91
N ALA A 324 -6.53 9.99 11.82
CA ALA A 324 -7.17 8.75 11.40
C ALA A 324 -7.02 7.64 12.47
N ALA A 325 -5.83 7.49 13.05
CA ALA A 325 -5.61 6.55 14.14
C ALA A 325 -6.38 6.90 15.41
N ALA A 326 -6.46 8.19 15.76
CA ALA A 326 -7.22 8.67 16.91
C ALA A 326 -8.72 8.36 16.77
N MET A 327 -9.28 8.54 15.57
CA MET A 327 -10.65 8.14 15.25
C MET A 327 -10.87 6.64 15.44
N ALA A 328 -9.94 5.80 15.01
CA ALA A 328 -9.99 4.34 15.21
C ALA A 328 -9.91 3.93 16.69
N VAL A 329 -9.02 4.57 17.47
CA VAL A 329 -8.89 4.38 18.93
C VAL A 329 -10.20 4.76 19.63
N LYS A 330 -10.79 5.91 19.27
CA LYS A 330 -12.05 6.38 19.86
C LYS A 330 -13.26 5.51 19.48
N TYR A 331 -13.29 4.98 18.26
CA TYR A 331 -14.33 4.02 17.86
C TYR A 331 -14.40 2.85 18.84
N TRP A 332 -13.27 2.21 19.13
CA TRP A 332 -13.24 1.08 20.07
C TRP A 332 -13.44 1.49 21.52
N SER A 333 -12.92 2.64 21.93
CA SER A 333 -13.18 3.19 23.26
C SER A 333 -14.68 3.41 23.49
N SER A 334 -15.42 3.90 22.49
CA SER A 334 -16.87 4.06 22.56
C SER A 334 -17.64 2.74 22.63
N LYS A 335 -17.04 1.63 22.20
CA LYS A 335 -17.55 0.25 22.36
C LYS A 335 -17.15 -0.42 23.68
N GLY A 336 -16.51 0.31 24.60
CA GLY A 336 -16.14 -0.16 25.93
C GLY A 336 -14.68 -0.58 26.09
N TYR A 337 -13.88 -0.60 25.01
CA TYR A 337 -12.45 -0.88 25.09
C TYR A 337 -11.67 0.38 25.48
N THR A 338 -11.90 0.89 26.69
CA THR A 338 -11.40 2.22 27.08
C THR A 338 -9.91 2.26 27.45
N ALA A 339 -9.25 1.11 27.64
CA ALA A 339 -7.85 1.05 28.07
C ALA A 339 -6.88 1.64 27.05
N ILE A 340 -7.16 1.47 25.75
CA ILE A 340 -6.36 2.03 24.66
C ILE A 340 -6.35 3.56 24.64
N LEU A 341 -7.30 4.21 25.33
CA LEU A 341 -7.41 5.67 25.43
C LEU A 341 -6.91 6.20 26.79
N LYS A 342 -6.22 5.39 27.61
CA LYS A 342 -5.86 5.75 28.98
C LYS A 342 -4.37 5.64 29.28
N GLU A 343 -3.85 6.65 29.98
CA GLU A 343 -2.52 6.64 30.60
C GLU A 343 -2.69 6.78 32.12
N GLY A 344 -2.05 5.91 32.91
CA GLY A 344 -2.19 5.93 34.37
C GLY A 344 -3.63 5.76 34.88
N GLY A 345 -4.53 5.23 34.05
CA GLY A 345 -5.97 5.09 34.34
C GLY A 345 -6.82 6.32 34.03
N ILE A 346 -6.22 7.43 33.58
CA ILE A 346 -6.90 8.67 33.17
C ILE A 346 -7.10 8.63 31.66
N ALA A 347 -8.30 9.00 31.20
CA ALA A 347 -8.58 9.07 29.76
C ALA A 347 -7.89 10.29 29.15
N LEU A 348 -7.19 10.07 28.04
CA LEU A 348 -6.59 11.13 27.24
C LEU A 348 -7.70 12.00 26.61
N THR A 349 -7.46 13.29 26.57
CA THR A 349 -8.18 14.22 25.71
C THR A 349 -7.87 13.94 24.23
N ASP A 350 -8.67 14.50 23.33
CA ASP A 350 -8.44 14.31 21.89
C ASP A 350 -7.10 14.90 21.44
N ALA A 351 -6.67 16.01 22.05
CA ALA A 351 -5.35 16.62 21.79
C ALA A 351 -4.21 15.73 22.31
N GLU A 352 -4.28 15.29 23.57
CA GLU A 352 -3.24 14.39 24.12
C GLU A 352 -3.14 13.09 23.31
N LEU A 353 -4.27 12.50 22.92
CA LEU A 353 -4.29 11.31 22.05
C LEU A 353 -3.59 11.59 20.71
N MET A 354 -3.91 12.72 20.08
CA MET A 354 -3.27 13.15 18.83
C MET A 354 -1.76 13.28 18.98
N ASP A 355 -1.29 13.91 20.05
CA ASP A 355 0.13 14.14 20.28
C ASP A 355 0.88 12.81 20.53
N ARG A 356 0.29 11.88 21.30
CA ARG A 356 0.88 10.53 21.49
C ARG A 356 1.01 9.77 20.17
N LEU A 357 -0.02 9.82 19.34
CA LEU A 357 -0.01 9.15 18.04
C LEU A 357 0.95 9.84 17.06
N ALA A 358 1.02 11.18 17.05
CA ALA A 358 1.95 11.95 16.23
C ALA A 358 3.41 11.67 16.59
N ALA A 359 3.72 11.58 17.88
CA ALA A 359 5.04 11.19 18.37
C ALA A 359 5.38 9.75 17.96
N ALA A 360 4.47 8.79 18.16
CA ALA A 360 4.68 7.39 17.78
C ALA A 360 4.86 7.22 16.27
N MET A 361 4.13 8.00 15.47
CA MET A 361 4.20 8.00 13.99
C MET A 361 5.29 8.92 13.42
N ARG A 362 6.12 9.53 14.27
CA ARG A 362 7.29 10.34 13.87
C ARG A 362 6.94 11.55 12.98
N VAL A 363 5.76 12.14 13.17
CA VAL A 363 5.25 13.22 12.28
C VAL A 363 6.17 14.43 12.22
N GLN A 364 6.86 14.72 13.31
CA GLN A 364 7.74 15.87 13.47
C GLN A 364 9.03 15.77 12.65
N GLU A 365 9.46 14.53 12.37
CA GLU A 365 10.71 14.27 11.65
C GLU A 365 10.53 14.53 10.15
N SER A 366 9.34 14.21 9.63
CA SER A 366 9.06 14.19 8.19
C SER A 366 7.98 15.18 7.73
N ALA A 367 7.30 15.89 8.64
CA ALA A 367 6.13 16.73 8.33
C ALA A 367 5.02 15.94 7.61
N GLY A 368 4.67 14.79 8.17
CA GLY A 368 3.66 13.87 7.67
C GLY A 368 3.87 12.47 8.22
N THR A 369 3.18 11.47 7.69
CA THR A 369 3.38 10.08 8.12
C THR A 369 3.71 9.20 6.93
N TYR A 370 4.90 8.60 6.95
CA TYR A 370 5.24 7.51 6.02
C TYR A 370 4.39 6.28 6.35
N ASP A 371 4.00 5.51 5.33
CA ASP A 371 3.14 4.33 5.54
C ASP A 371 3.70 3.34 6.56
N ALA A 372 5.02 3.12 6.55
CA ALA A 372 5.70 2.25 7.51
C ALA A 372 5.57 2.79 8.94
N LYS A 373 5.76 4.11 9.11
CA LYS A 373 5.64 4.82 10.39
C LYS A 373 4.23 4.86 10.93
N PHE A 374 3.22 4.89 10.05
CA PHE A 374 1.83 4.76 10.48
C PHE A 374 1.60 3.41 11.17
N VAL A 375 2.01 2.33 10.51
CA VAL A 375 1.81 0.96 11.01
C VAL A 375 2.65 0.69 12.25
N THR A 376 3.94 1.01 12.23
CA THR A 376 4.85 0.79 13.36
C THR A 376 4.50 1.68 14.55
N GLY A 377 4.20 2.95 14.30
CA GLY A 377 3.77 3.90 15.33
C GLY A 377 2.45 3.49 15.99
N LEU A 378 1.45 3.03 15.24
CA LEU A 378 0.20 2.54 15.82
C LEU A 378 0.42 1.26 16.65
N ARG A 379 1.30 0.35 16.21
CA ARG A 379 1.68 -0.84 16.99
C ARG A 379 2.38 -0.45 18.30
N ASP A 380 3.28 0.53 18.26
CA ASP A 380 3.98 1.02 19.45
C ASP A 380 3.03 1.71 20.42
N TYR A 381 2.10 2.52 19.91
CA TYR A 381 1.04 3.12 20.71
C TYR A 381 0.19 2.05 21.40
N VAL A 382 -0.28 1.04 20.66
CA VAL A 382 -1.05 -0.08 21.22
C VAL A 382 -0.26 -0.83 22.29
N ALA A 383 1.03 -1.11 22.04
CA ALA A 383 1.90 -1.78 23.01
C ALA A 383 2.05 -0.96 24.31
N ALA A 384 2.22 0.35 24.20
CA ALA A 384 2.28 1.27 25.35
C ALA A 384 0.97 1.33 26.14
N HIS A 385 -0.18 1.03 25.51
CA HIS A 385 -1.51 1.08 26.10
C HIS A 385 -2.10 -0.31 26.40
N GLY A 386 -1.24 -1.28 26.71
CA GLY A 386 -1.61 -2.59 27.23
C GLY A 386 -1.74 -3.72 26.20
N GLY A 387 -1.49 -3.46 24.92
CA GLY A 387 -1.33 -4.49 23.89
C GLY A 387 -2.60 -5.29 23.57
N ALA A 388 -3.78 -4.83 23.97
CA ALA A 388 -5.05 -5.56 23.81
C ALA A 388 -5.68 -5.45 22.40
N PHE A 389 -4.91 -4.99 21.42
CA PHE A 389 -5.36 -4.75 20.06
C PHE A 389 -4.35 -5.31 19.06
N THR A 390 -4.86 -5.72 17.91
CA THR A 390 -4.07 -6.16 16.77
C THR A 390 -4.16 -5.11 15.67
N VAL A 391 -3.02 -4.82 15.03
CA VAL A 391 -2.91 -3.92 13.88
C VAL A 391 -2.66 -4.73 12.62
N HIS A 392 -3.69 -4.83 11.78
CA HIS A 392 -3.66 -5.48 10.47
C HIS A 392 -3.29 -4.49 9.38
N VAL A 393 -2.61 -4.95 8.33
CA VAL A 393 -2.19 -4.14 7.19
C VAL A 393 -2.39 -4.91 5.89
N ASP A 394 -2.90 -4.23 4.87
CA ASP A 394 -2.95 -4.70 3.48
C ASP A 394 -2.45 -3.57 2.57
N ARG A 395 -1.45 -3.87 1.75
CA ARG A 395 -0.68 -2.91 0.92
C ARG A 395 -1.12 -2.87 -0.55
N ALA A 396 -2.16 -3.60 -0.90
CA ALA A 396 -2.81 -3.52 -2.21
C ALA A 396 -4.27 -3.99 -2.06
N PRO A 397 -5.07 -3.30 -1.23
CA PRO A 397 -6.40 -3.78 -0.89
C PRO A 397 -7.33 -3.74 -2.10
N SER A 398 -8.27 -4.70 -2.15
CA SER A 398 -9.45 -4.62 -3.02
C SER A 398 -10.61 -3.92 -2.33
N ALA A 399 -11.61 -3.48 -3.09
CA ALA A 399 -12.86 -2.97 -2.52
C ALA A 399 -13.49 -4.01 -1.57
N GLN A 400 -13.44 -5.29 -1.93
CA GLN A 400 -13.99 -6.36 -1.09
C GLN A 400 -13.20 -6.52 0.23
N THR A 401 -11.88 -6.40 0.20
CA THR A 401 -11.05 -6.40 1.42
C THR A 401 -11.46 -5.24 2.33
N LEU A 402 -11.52 -4.01 1.81
CA LEU A 402 -11.88 -2.83 2.60
C LEU A 402 -13.28 -2.99 3.22
N LEU A 403 -14.27 -3.40 2.43
CA LEU A 403 -15.66 -3.58 2.88
C LEU A 403 -15.77 -4.69 3.93
N SER A 404 -15.11 -5.83 3.71
CA SER A 404 -15.13 -6.93 4.67
C SER A 404 -14.48 -6.53 5.98
N TRP A 405 -13.31 -5.87 5.96
CA TRP A 405 -12.66 -5.41 7.19
C TRP A 405 -13.56 -4.45 7.97
N ALA A 406 -14.10 -3.42 7.31
CA ALA A 406 -14.87 -2.37 7.99
C ALA A 406 -16.26 -2.85 8.47
N PHE A 407 -16.96 -3.69 7.70
CA PHE A 407 -18.38 -3.95 7.90
C PHE A 407 -18.75 -5.41 8.17
N ASP A 408 -17.85 -6.35 7.90
CA ASP A 408 -18.02 -7.76 8.29
C ASP A 408 -17.14 -8.15 9.49
N PHE A 409 -15.88 -7.71 9.54
CA PHE A 409 -14.94 -8.01 10.62
C PHE A 409 -14.91 -6.96 11.74
N ASP A 410 -15.66 -5.86 11.59
CA ASP A 410 -15.75 -4.72 12.50
C ASP A 410 -14.44 -3.96 12.76
N TYR A 411 -13.44 -4.09 11.89
CA TYR A 411 -12.18 -3.37 12.04
C TYR A 411 -12.43 -1.86 11.96
N ALA A 412 -11.74 -1.08 12.79
CA ALA A 412 -11.60 0.33 12.52
C ALA A 412 -10.58 0.49 11.39
N VAL A 413 -11.05 0.79 10.18
CA VAL A 413 -10.22 0.83 8.97
C VAL A 413 -9.78 2.24 8.66
N MET A 414 -8.46 2.43 8.56
CA MET A 414 -7.81 3.66 8.12
C MET A 414 -7.20 3.40 6.75
N ALA A 415 -7.46 4.28 5.79
CA ALA A 415 -7.02 4.17 4.42
C ALA A 415 -5.97 5.24 4.11
N GLY A 416 -4.82 4.82 3.60
CA GLY A 416 -3.81 5.70 3.03
C GLY A 416 -4.18 5.97 1.57
N ILE A 417 -4.55 7.22 1.28
CA ILE A 417 -5.06 7.64 -0.02
C ILE A 417 -4.03 8.51 -0.71
N GLY A 418 -3.69 8.17 -1.95
CA GLY A 418 -2.81 8.94 -2.82
C GLY A 418 -3.46 10.23 -3.34
N GLY A 419 -2.86 10.82 -4.37
CA GLY A 419 -3.36 12.02 -5.04
C GLY A 419 -2.95 13.32 -4.34
N ASN A 420 -3.69 14.41 -4.60
CA ASN A 420 -3.39 15.74 -4.06
C ASN A 420 -4.62 16.36 -3.36
N PRO A 421 -4.61 16.51 -2.02
CA PRO A 421 -3.57 16.04 -1.11
C PRO A 421 -3.57 14.51 -0.96
N CYS A 422 -2.42 13.97 -0.56
CA CYS A 422 -2.24 12.59 -0.13
C CYS A 422 -2.35 12.53 1.39
N LEU A 423 -3.22 11.66 1.91
CA LEU A 423 -3.62 11.69 3.32
C LEU A 423 -4.14 10.35 3.83
N TRP A 424 -4.30 10.28 5.15
CA TRP A 424 -5.03 9.21 5.81
C TRP A 424 -6.48 9.61 6.09
N MET A 425 -7.43 8.72 5.81
CA MET A 425 -8.85 8.89 6.11
C MET A 425 -9.40 7.64 6.82
N THR A 426 -10.46 7.79 7.61
CA THR A 426 -11.09 6.64 8.32
C THR A 426 -12.39 6.24 7.63
N VAL A 427 -12.58 4.96 7.36
CA VAL A 427 -13.83 4.41 6.82
C VAL A 427 -14.91 4.48 7.89
N ALA A 428 -16.08 5.03 7.56
CA ALA A 428 -17.15 5.29 8.52
C ALA A 428 -18.56 4.92 8.05
N GLY A 429 -18.73 4.34 6.86
CA GLY A 429 -20.05 3.86 6.45
C GLY A 429 -20.11 3.31 5.04
N LEU A 430 -21.18 2.56 4.77
CA LEU A 430 -21.50 1.94 3.50
C LEU A 430 -22.96 2.28 3.17
N ASN A 431 -23.21 2.78 1.96
CA ASN A 431 -24.53 3.25 1.55
C ASN A 431 -24.98 2.57 0.26
N GLY A 432 -25.36 1.30 0.35
CA GLY A 432 -25.96 0.59 -0.78
C GLY A 432 -25.11 -0.54 -1.35
N PRO A 433 -25.69 -1.32 -2.27
CA PRO A 433 -24.96 -2.30 -3.06
C PRO A 433 -23.97 -1.62 -4.02
N ARG A 434 -23.20 -2.43 -4.74
CA ARG A 434 -22.43 -1.96 -5.90
C ARG A 434 -23.39 -1.46 -6.97
N ASP A 435 -23.12 -0.30 -7.54
CA ASP A 435 -23.90 0.25 -8.64
C ASP A 435 -23.52 -0.37 -10.00
N ASP A 436 -24.30 -0.05 -11.03
CA ASP A 436 -24.10 -0.52 -12.41
C ASP A 436 -22.76 -0.08 -13.02
N SER A 437 -22.08 0.89 -12.39
CA SER A 437 -20.76 1.38 -12.80
C SER A 437 -19.61 0.74 -12.03
N ASP A 438 -19.86 -0.36 -11.31
CA ASP A 438 -18.88 -1.06 -10.47
C ASP A 438 -18.34 -0.20 -9.32
N ARG A 439 -19.23 0.57 -8.67
CA ARG A 439 -18.84 1.45 -7.55
C ARG A 439 -19.65 1.18 -6.30
N TYR A 440 -19.02 1.33 -5.14
CA TYR A 440 -19.72 1.36 -3.85
C TYR A 440 -19.77 2.78 -3.33
N VAL A 441 -20.91 3.19 -2.77
CA VAL A 441 -21.00 4.45 -2.03
C VAL A 441 -20.49 4.22 -0.62
N ILE A 442 -19.41 4.89 -0.27
CA ILE A 442 -18.74 4.74 1.01
C ILE A 442 -18.60 6.09 1.69
N ARG A 443 -18.69 6.09 3.02
CA ARG A 443 -18.50 7.29 3.84
C ARG A 443 -17.11 7.24 4.46
N PHE A 444 -16.34 8.29 4.26
CA PHE A 444 -15.05 8.49 4.93
C PHE A 444 -15.11 9.70 5.86
N LEU A 445 -14.29 9.67 6.91
CA LEU A 445 -13.98 10.82 7.75
C LEU A 445 -12.67 11.42 7.25
N ASP A 446 -12.74 12.70 6.88
CA ASP A 446 -11.61 13.46 6.38
C ASP A 446 -11.05 14.36 7.49
N PRO A 447 -9.83 14.07 8.00
CA PRO A 447 -9.19 14.89 9.02
C PRO A 447 -8.89 16.33 8.58
N THR A 448 -8.64 16.56 7.29
CA THR A 448 -8.23 17.87 6.75
C THR A 448 -9.38 18.86 6.75
N THR A 449 -10.60 18.38 6.53
CA THR A 449 -11.81 19.22 6.53
C THR A 449 -12.63 19.07 7.81
N ALA A 450 -12.29 18.10 8.67
CA ALA A 450 -13.10 17.70 9.81
C ALA A 450 -14.55 17.38 9.41
N THR A 451 -14.75 16.82 8.22
CA THR A 451 -16.07 16.43 7.70
C THR A 451 -16.15 14.95 7.37
N ALA A 452 -17.36 14.43 7.38
CA ALA A 452 -17.65 13.08 6.93
C ALA A 452 -18.32 13.16 5.56
N THR A 453 -17.67 12.60 4.55
CA THR A 453 -18.06 12.76 3.14
C THR A 453 -18.41 11.41 2.56
N GLU A 454 -19.52 11.35 1.84
CA GLU A 454 -19.84 10.20 0.99
C GLU A 454 -19.14 10.36 -0.36
N GLY A 455 -18.52 9.28 -0.82
CA GLY A 455 -17.84 9.19 -2.10
C GLY A 455 -18.02 7.80 -2.70
N TYR A 456 -17.38 7.59 -3.84
CA TYR A 456 -17.40 6.29 -4.52
C TYR A 456 -16.06 5.58 -4.34
N ILE A 457 -16.08 4.27 -4.19
CA ILE A 457 -14.89 3.42 -4.37
C ILE A 457 -15.13 2.40 -5.47
N LYS A 458 -14.07 1.98 -6.16
CA LYS A 458 -14.09 0.90 -7.14
C LYS A 458 -12.73 0.22 -7.24
N ASP A 459 -12.71 -1.02 -7.68
CA ASP A 459 -11.49 -1.65 -8.18
C ASP A 459 -11.30 -1.27 -9.65
N ASP A 460 -10.09 -0.85 -10.02
CA ASP A 460 -9.76 -0.45 -11.39
C ASP A 460 -8.34 -0.90 -11.72
N ALA A 461 -8.22 -1.81 -12.70
CA ALA A 461 -6.96 -2.44 -13.09
C ALA A 461 -6.17 -3.08 -11.93
N GLY A 462 -6.86 -3.64 -10.93
CA GLY A 462 -6.24 -4.27 -9.76
C GLY A 462 -5.86 -3.31 -8.63
N GLN A 463 -6.17 -2.02 -8.76
CA GLN A 463 -5.98 -1.01 -7.73
C GLN A 463 -7.32 -0.53 -7.20
N LEU A 464 -7.49 -0.49 -5.88
CA LEU A 464 -8.64 0.16 -5.26
C LEU A 464 -8.51 1.68 -5.38
N LYS A 465 -9.57 2.34 -5.85
CA LYS A 465 -9.64 3.80 -6.01
C LYS A 465 -10.81 4.40 -5.25
N VAL A 466 -10.66 5.64 -4.83
CA VAL A 466 -11.71 6.49 -4.23
C VAL A 466 -11.92 7.77 -5.03
N TRP A 467 -13.18 8.17 -5.21
CA TRP A 467 -13.55 9.42 -5.85
C TRP A 467 -13.53 10.57 -4.84
N ARG A 468 -12.64 11.54 -5.05
CA ARG A 468 -12.47 12.74 -4.21
C ARG A 468 -12.02 13.91 -5.06
N ASN A 469 -12.50 15.12 -4.75
CA ASN A 469 -12.12 16.36 -5.45
C ASN A 469 -12.27 16.23 -6.98
N ASP A 470 -13.37 15.62 -7.41
CA ASP A 470 -13.68 15.34 -8.82
C ASP A 470 -12.63 14.50 -9.58
N GLN A 471 -11.82 13.71 -8.86
CA GLN A 471 -10.80 12.82 -9.44
C GLN A 471 -10.79 11.46 -8.72
N TRP A 472 -10.26 10.44 -9.40
CA TRP A 472 -9.96 9.16 -8.76
C TRP A 472 -8.57 9.21 -8.11
N ALA A 473 -8.48 8.83 -6.85
CA ALA A 473 -7.23 8.66 -6.13
C ALA A 473 -7.07 7.21 -5.68
N ASP A 474 -5.85 6.71 -5.65
CA ASP A 474 -5.55 5.34 -5.25
C ASP A 474 -5.65 5.19 -3.72
N ILE A 475 -6.22 4.07 -3.26
CA ILE A 475 -6.09 3.60 -1.89
C ILE A 475 -4.95 2.58 -1.90
N ASP A 476 -3.74 3.02 -1.55
CA ASP A 476 -2.55 2.17 -1.65
C ASP A 476 -2.44 1.21 -0.47
N ILE A 477 -2.99 1.58 0.68
CA ILE A 477 -2.86 0.82 1.92
C ILE A 477 -4.11 0.98 2.78
N ILE A 478 -4.53 -0.11 3.43
CA ILE A 478 -5.46 -0.05 4.56
C ILE A 478 -4.83 -0.64 5.80
N VAL A 479 -5.14 -0.03 6.93
CA VAL A 479 -4.72 -0.46 8.26
C VAL A 479 -5.97 -0.68 9.10
N GLY A 480 -6.10 -1.87 9.67
CA GLY A 480 -7.22 -2.27 10.52
C GLY A 480 -6.80 -2.36 11.97
N LEU A 481 -7.51 -1.65 12.86
CA LEU A 481 -7.37 -1.80 14.31
C LEU A 481 -8.56 -2.58 14.88
N VAL A 482 -8.30 -3.64 15.64
CA VAL A 482 -9.32 -4.50 16.24
C VAL A 482 -8.84 -5.07 17.59
N PRO A 483 -9.71 -5.25 18.60
CA PRO A 483 -9.33 -5.93 19.83
C PRO A 483 -8.80 -7.33 19.56
N THR A 484 -7.74 -7.72 20.27
CA THR A 484 -7.18 -9.07 20.14
C THR A 484 -8.22 -10.10 20.57
N GLY A 485 -8.49 -11.08 19.70
CA GLY A 485 -9.51 -12.11 19.95
C GLY A 485 -10.96 -11.64 19.79
N TRP A 486 -11.19 -10.50 19.11
CA TRP A 486 -12.53 -10.05 18.77
C TRP A 486 -13.29 -11.12 17.96
N LEU A 487 -14.50 -11.43 18.41
CA LEU A 487 -15.40 -12.36 17.73
C LEU A 487 -16.60 -11.58 17.19
N VAL A 488 -16.84 -11.74 15.89
CA VAL A 488 -18.01 -11.17 15.23
C VAL A 488 -19.19 -12.10 15.40
N SER A 489 -20.34 -11.54 15.77
CA SER A 489 -21.61 -12.27 15.77
C SER A 489 -22.16 -12.41 14.35
N ARG A 490 -22.30 -13.64 13.87
CA ARG A 490 -22.93 -13.98 12.58
C ARG A 490 -24.04 -15.02 12.76
N SER A 491 -24.91 -15.12 11.76
CA SER A 491 -25.96 -16.14 11.69
C SER A 491 -25.45 -17.34 10.89
N PRO A 492 -25.41 -18.56 11.45
CA PRO A 492 -24.89 -19.72 10.74
C PRO A 492 -25.77 -20.04 9.53
N VAL A 493 -25.13 -20.32 8.40
CA VAL A 493 -25.78 -20.80 7.17
C VAL A 493 -25.66 -22.32 7.08
N GLY A 494 -24.44 -22.84 7.26
CA GLY A 494 -24.18 -24.28 7.19
C GLY A 494 -22.68 -24.59 7.17
N PHE A 495 -22.35 -25.88 7.07
CA PHE A 495 -20.98 -26.32 6.85
C PHE A 495 -20.96 -27.54 5.90
N ASP A 496 -19.85 -27.71 5.20
CA ASP A 496 -19.53 -28.89 4.41
C ASP A 496 -18.20 -29.48 4.90
N ALA A 497 -18.23 -30.76 5.25
CA ALA A 497 -17.08 -31.53 5.74
C ALA A 497 -16.70 -32.68 4.79
N SER A 498 -17.32 -32.74 3.61
CA SER A 498 -17.13 -33.83 2.66
C SER A 498 -16.35 -33.41 1.42
N GLY A 499 -16.52 -32.15 0.96
CA GLY A 499 -15.95 -31.65 -0.29
C GLY A 499 -16.38 -32.44 -1.53
N GLY A 500 -17.33 -33.38 -1.42
CA GLY A 500 -17.64 -34.38 -2.44
C GLY A 500 -18.32 -33.82 -3.68
N ASP A 501 -19.00 -32.69 -3.54
CA ASP A 501 -19.66 -31.92 -4.59
C ASP A 501 -19.09 -30.49 -4.71
N GLY A 502 -17.87 -30.27 -4.18
CA GLY A 502 -17.24 -28.96 -4.01
C GLY A 502 -17.50 -28.40 -2.60
N TRP A 503 -16.71 -27.41 -2.18
CA TRP A 503 -16.79 -26.83 -0.84
C TRP A 503 -17.94 -25.82 -0.75
N GLY A 504 -19.15 -26.29 -0.48
CA GLY A 504 -20.33 -25.44 -0.56
C GLY A 504 -21.53 -25.88 0.26
N VAL A 505 -22.47 -24.95 0.46
CA VAL A 505 -23.73 -25.19 1.19
C VAL A 505 -24.90 -24.50 0.50
N TYR A 506 -26.10 -25.08 0.62
CA TYR A 506 -27.32 -24.43 0.18
C TYR A 506 -27.76 -23.36 1.19
N TRP A 507 -27.87 -22.12 0.73
CA TRP A 507 -28.36 -20.99 1.51
C TRP A 507 -29.76 -20.59 1.03
N ASN A 508 -30.75 -20.75 1.90
CA ASN A 508 -32.11 -20.28 1.66
C ASN A 508 -32.26 -18.83 2.12
N THR A 509 -32.36 -17.91 1.16
CA THR A 509 -32.52 -16.47 1.41
C THR A 509 -33.98 -16.02 1.40
N THR A 510 -34.94 -16.91 1.12
CA THR A 510 -36.38 -16.57 0.99
C THR A 510 -36.95 -15.98 2.28
N ALA A 511 -36.43 -16.39 3.44
CA ALA A 511 -36.86 -15.89 4.74
C ALA A 511 -36.12 -14.62 5.19
N LEU A 512 -35.09 -14.19 4.44
CA LEU A 512 -34.35 -12.97 4.76
C LEU A 512 -35.13 -11.74 4.29
N PRO A 513 -35.05 -10.63 5.04
CA PRO A 513 -35.57 -9.34 4.60
C PRO A 513 -35.14 -8.97 3.18
N ASP A 514 -36.11 -8.51 2.40
CA ASP A 514 -35.94 -8.02 1.04
C ASP A 514 -35.19 -6.67 1.01
N ASP A 515 -34.64 -6.29 -0.15
CA ASP A 515 -33.79 -5.10 -0.37
C ASP A 515 -32.73 -4.90 0.74
N THR A 516 -32.10 -5.99 1.18
CA THR A 516 -31.21 -5.99 2.35
C THR A 516 -29.84 -6.57 1.99
N LEU A 517 -28.79 -5.86 2.39
CA LEU A 517 -27.41 -6.31 2.21
C LEU A 517 -27.02 -7.36 3.25
N TYR A 518 -26.26 -8.36 2.81
CA TYR A 518 -25.64 -9.38 3.66
C TYR A 518 -24.19 -9.58 3.28
N PHE A 519 -23.31 -9.71 4.26
CA PHE A 519 -22.08 -10.44 4.06
C PHE A 519 -22.36 -11.93 4.19
N LEU A 520 -21.87 -12.71 3.24
CA LEU A 520 -21.72 -14.15 3.37
C LEU A 520 -20.22 -14.42 3.55
N THR A 521 -19.86 -15.04 4.66
CA THR A 521 -18.48 -15.33 5.05
C THR A 521 -18.26 -16.83 4.98
N ALA A 522 -17.23 -17.25 4.24
CA ALA A 522 -16.75 -18.63 4.23
C ALA A 522 -15.49 -18.72 5.11
N THR A 523 -15.44 -19.73 5.96
CA THR A 523 -14.29 -20.06 6.80
C THR A 523 -13.82 -21.47 6.44
N VAL A 524 -12.64 -21.58 5.85
CA VAL A 524 -12.00 -22.85 5.50
C VAL A 524 -11.07 -23.21 6.65
N ASN A 525 -11.18 -24.43 7.14
CA ASN A 525 -10.34 -24.96 8.20
C ASN A 525 -9.60 -26.17 7.63
N ASP A 526 -8.28 -26.18 7.71
CA ASP A 526 -7.46 -27.33 7.32
C ASP A 526 -7.33 -28.36 8.47
N ASN A 527 -6.67 -29.48 8.19
CA ASN A 527 -6.40 -30.50 9.21
C ASN A 527 -5.26 -30.13 10.18
N ALA A 528 -4.46 -29.10 9.87
CA ALA A 528 -3.39 -28.59 10.72
C ALA A 528 -3.87 -27.54 11.74
N GLY A 529 -5.11 -27.06 11.60
CA GLY A 529 -5.72 -26.03 12.43
C GLY A 529 -5.51 -24.61 11.92
N HIS A 530 -5.02 -24.41 10.70
CA HIS A 530 -5.02 -23.12 10.04
C HIS A 530 -6.40 -22.79 9.50
N VAL A 531 -6.67 -21.48 9.43
CA VAL A 531 -7.97 -20.95 9.08
C VAL A 531 -7.79 -19.83 8.07
N GLY A 532 -8.50 -19.92 6.95
CA GLY A 532 -8.64 -18.81 6.02
C GLY A 532 -10.10 -18.40 5.89
N THR A 533 -10.31 -17.10 5.68
CA THR A 533 -11.65 -16.51 5.57
C THR A 533 -11.75 -15.64 4.34
N ALA A 534 -12.92 -15.68 3.69
CA ALA A 534 -13.31 -14.70 2.69
C ALA A 534 -14.75 -14.32 2.96
N SER A 535 -15.10 -13.08 2.60
CA SER A 535 -16.46 -12.58 2.66
C SER A 535 -16.86 -12.02 1.32
N VAL A 536 -18.13 -12.14 0.96
CA VAL A 536 -18.73 -11.51 -0.22
C VAL A 536 -19.95 -10.71 0.21
N LEU A 537 -20.10 -9.49 -0.33
CA LEU A 537 -21.27 -8.66 -0.08
C LEU A 537 -22.34 -8.97 -1.14
N VAL A 538 -23.55 -9.32 -0.71
CA VAL A 538 -24.68 -9.61 -1.61
C VAL A 538 -25.91 -8.77 -1.25
N LEU A 539 -26.78 -8.56 -2.23
CA LEU A 539 -28.10 -7.97 -2.00
C LEU A 539 -29.14 -9.09 -2.02
N ASN A 540 -29.84 -9.30 -0.91
CA ASN A 540 -31.05 -10.12 -0.94
C ASN A 540 -32.19 -9.27 -1.49
N ASP A 541 -32.52 -9.51 -2.76
CA ASP A 541 -33.59 -8.83 -3.48
C ASP A 541 -34.42 -9.87 -4.23
N CYS A 542 -35.59 -10.15 -3.68
CA CYS A 542 -36.60 -11.03 -4.20
C CYS A 542 -37.67 -10.31 -5.02
N THR A 543 -37.52 -9.01 -5.25
CA THR A 543 -38.32 -8.33 -6.27
C THR A 543 -37.96 -8.94 -7.63
N PRO A 544 -38.95 -9.39 -8.43
CA PRO A 544 -38.67 -9.90 -9.75
C PRO A 544 -37.91 -8.82 -10.54
N ASP A 545 -36.80 -9.17 -11.16
CA ASP A 545 -36.18 -8.27 -12.14
C ASP A 545 -37.14 -8.18 -13.33
N PHE A 546 -37.76 -7.03 -13.52
CA PHE A 546 -38.66 -6.77 -14.63
C PHE A 546 -38.30 -5.44 -15.31
N ILE A 547 -38.53 -5.38 -16.62
CA ILE A 547 -38.46 -4.11 -17.34
C ILE A 547 -39.81 -3.44 -17.15
N ALA A 548 -39.83 -2.27 -16.50
CA ALA A 548 -41.07 -1.53 -16.30
C ALA A 548 -41.75 -1.24 -17.66
N GLY A 549 -43.01 -1.65 -17.80
CA GLY A 549 -43.75 -1.59 -19.05
C GLY A 549 -43.57 -2.77 -20.01
N ASP A 550 -42.69 -3.74 -19.75
CA ASP A 550 -42.60 -5.03 -20.47
C ASP A 550 -43.58 -6.04 -19.84
N VAL A 551 -44.86 -5.78 -20.08
CA VAL A 551 -45.96 -6.53 -19.43
C VAL A 551 -46.01 -7.99 -19.89
N ASN A 552 -45.50 -8.31 -21.09
CA ASN A 552 -45.49 -9.68 -21.60
C ASN A 552 -44.16 -10.43 -21.35
N ASN A 553 -43.17 -9.76 -20.75
CA ASN A 553 -41.85 -10.29 -20.38
C ASN A 553 -41.07 -10.86 -21.57
N ASN A 554 -41.01 -10.12 -22.68
CA ASN A 554 -40.22 -10.51 -23.86
C ASN A 554 -38.84 -9.85 -23.92
N GLY A 555 -38.50 -9.01 -22.93
CA GLY A 555 -37.25 -8.25 -22.84
C GLY A 555 -37.29 -6.89 -23.54
N VAL A 556 -38.42 -6.46 -24.12
CA VAL A 556 -38.54 -5.25 -24.94
C VAL A 556 -39.88 -4.55 -24.71
N VAL A 557 -39.84 -3.32 -24.18
CA VAL A 557 -41.03 -2.47 -24.04
C VAL A 557 -41.51 -1.96 -25.41
N ASN A 558 -42.63 -2.48 -25.90
CA ASN A 558 -43.20 -2.10 -27.18
C ASN A 558 -44.74 -2.23 -27.21
N VAL A 559 -45.33 -2.13 -28.40
CA VAL A 559 -46.79 -2.19 -28.58
C VAL A 559 -47.41 -3.52 -28.13
N ALA A 560 -46.65 -4.61 -28.16
CA ALA A 560 -47.11 -5.92 -27.70
C ALA A 560 -47.43 -5.89 -26.20
N ASP A 561 -46.70 -5.10 -25.41
CA ASP A 561 -46.96 -4.92 -23.98
C ASP A 561 -48.23 -4.12 -23.72
N LEU A 562 -48.45 -3.07 -24.50
CA LEU A 562 -49.67 -2.28 -24.46
C LEU A 562 -50.90 -3.15 -24.79
N ILE A 563 -50.79 -4.00 -25.82
CA ILE A 563 -51.84 -4.94 -26.21
C ILE A 563 -52.05 -6.00 -25.11
N TYR A 564 -50.97 -6.51 -24.52
CA TYR A 564 -51.03 -7.49 -23.45
C TYR A 564 -51.74 -6.91 -22.22
N LEU A 565 -51.34 -5.72 -21.77
CA LEU A 565 -51.93 -5.01 -20.63
C LEU A 565 -53.42 -4.72 -20.84
N ALA A 566 -53.78 -4.21 -22.03
CA ALA A 566 -55.18 -3.96 -22.38
C ALA A 566 -56.00 -5.27 -22.44
N SER A 567 -55.40 -6.36 -22.92
CA SER A 567 -56.05 -7.68 -22.93
C SER A 567 -56.29 -8.22 -21.52
N PHE A 568 -55.30 -8.10 -20.64
CA PHE A 568 -55.41 -8.46 -19.23
C PHE A 568 -56.51 -7.65 -18.52
N LEU A 569 -56.52 -6.32 -18.69
CA LEU A 569 -57.47 -5.43 -18.02
C LEU A 569 -58.91 -5.52 -18.54
N PHE A 570 -59.10 -5.65 -19.86
CA PHE A 570 -60.43 -5.46 -20.47
C PHE A 570 -60.99 -6.73 -21.11
N ASN A 571 -60.16 -7.73 -21.45
CA ASN A 571 -60.58 -8.90 -22.23
C ASN A 571 -60.37 -10.24 -21.51
N LYS A 572 -60.16 -10.24 -20.20
CA LYS A 572 -59.84 -11.44 -19.40
C LYS A 572 -58.64 -12.22 -19.95
N GLY A 573 -57.65 -11.50 -20.47
CA GLY A 573 -56.38 -12.07 -20.88
C GLY A 573 -55.60 -12.67 -19.71
N PRO A 574 -54.54 -13.45 -20.00
CA PRO A 574 -53.69 -14.03 -18.96
C PRO A 574 -53.04 -12.94 -18.09
N GLN A 575 -52.79 -13.27 -16.82
CA GLN A 575 -52.04 -12.41 -15.91
C GLN A 575 -50.59 -12.25 -16.42
N PRO A 576 -49.98 -11.06 -16.28
CA PRO A 576 -48.60 -10.84 -16.70
C PRO A 576 -47.61 -11.85 -16.08
N PRO A 577 -46.62 -12.37 -16.85
CA PRO A 577 -45.80 -13.51 -16.43
C PRO A 577 -44.93 -13.27 -15.19
N LEU A 578 -44.46 -12.03 -14.98
CA LEU A 578 -43.65 -11.64 -13.81
C LEU A 578 -44.49 -11.05 -12.68
N GLY A 579 -45.79 -11.35 -12.65
CA GLY A 579 -46.71 -10.78 -11.69
C GLY A 579 -47.16 -9.38 -12.08
N LEU A 580 -47.76 -8.65 -11.14
CA LEU A 580 -48.47 -7.41 -11.41
C LEU A 580 -47.58 -6.16 -11.47
N LEU A 581 -46.33 -6.26 -11.01
CA LEU A 581 -45.38 -5.14 -10.94
C LEU A 581 -45.02 -4.52 -12.31
N PRO A 582 -44.75 -5.28 -13.39
CA PRO A 582 -44.48 -4.69 -14.70
C PRO A 582 -45.67 -3.95 -15.33
N ALA A 583 -46.88 -4.17 -14.79
CA ALA A 583 -48.14 -3.62 -15.28
C ALA A 583 -48.57 -2.34 -14.55
N ASP A 584 -47.95 -1.98 -13.43
CA ASP A 584 -48.11 -0.69 -12.74
C ASP A 584 -47.08 0.31 -13.28
N ILE A 585 -47.40 0.90 -14.42
CA ILE A 585 -46.46 1.64 -15.28
C ILE A 585 -46.21 3.05 -14.75
N ASN A 586 -47.15 3.56 -13.95
CA ASN A 586 -47.06 4.89 -13.32
C ASN A 586 -46.76 4.83 -11.80
N CYS A 587 -46.55 3.64 -11.23
CA CYS A 587 -46.21 3.38 -9.83
C CYS A 587 -47.22 3.97 -8.83
N ASP A 588 -48.49 4.05 -9.23
CA ASP A 588 -49.56 4.53 -8.36
C ASP A 588 -50.18 3.42 -7.49
N GLN A 589 -49.65 2.20 -7.59
CA GLN A 589 -50.10 0.97 -6.92
C GLN A 589 -51.46 0.45 -7.40
N ASN A 590 -52.01 1.00 -8.50
CA ASN A 590 -53.29 0.57 -9.06
C ASN A 590 -53.17 0.27 -10.56
N ILE A 591 -53.19 -1.01 -10.94
CA ILE A 591 -53.14 -1.41 -12.35
C ILE A 591 -54.50 -1.18 -13.00
N ASN A 592 -54.59 -0.14 -13.82
CA ASN A 592 -55.83 0.30 -14.42
C ASN A 592 -55.61 0.97 -15.80
N LEU A 593 -56.62 1.68 -16.31
CA LEU A 593 -56.54 2.37 -17.60
C LEU A 593 -55.44 3.45 -17.63
N ALA A 594 -55.07 4.02 -16.48
CA ALA A 594 -53.99 5.00 -16.36
C ALA A 594 -52.65 4.43 -16.83
N ASP A 595 -52.33 3.17 -16.51
CA ASP A 595 -51.11 2.49 -16.95
C ASP A 595 -51.06 2.29 -18.45
N VAL A 596 -52.19 1.91 -19.04
CA VAL A 596 -52.34 1.78 -20.50
C VAL A 596 -52.11 3.13 -21.19
N ILE A 597 -52.69 4.20 -20.66
CA ILE A 597 -52.50 5.56 -21.19
C ILE A 597 -51.05 6.00 -21.01
N TYR A 598 -50.42 5.66 -19.87
CA TYR A 598 -49.03 6.01 -19.59
C TYR A 598 -48.08 5.32 -20.57
N LEU A 599 -48.22 4.01 -20.75
CA LEU A 599 -47.40 3.24 -21.70
C LEU A 599 -47.60 3.71 -23.14
N TYR A 600 -48.84 3.99 -23.54
CA TYR A 600 -49.12 4.56 -24.85
C TYR A 600 -48.40 5.90 -25.06
N ARG A 601 -48.41 6.78 -24.05
CA ARG A 601 -47.71 8.08 -24.11
C ARG A 601 -46.21 7.91 -24.20
N TYR A 602 -45.63 7.00 -23.43
CA TYR A 602 -44.21 6.67 -23.53
C TYR A 602 -43.84 6.19 -24.93
N LEU A 603 -44.59 5.22 -25.48
CA LEU A 603 -44.29 4.61 -26.78
C LEU A 603 -44.51 5.56 -27.97
N TYR A 604 -45.50 6.46 -27.91
CA TYR A 604 -45.97 7.20 -29.10
C TYR A 604 -46.03 8.72 -28.95
N GLN A 605 -45.85 9.27 -27.75
CA GLN A 605 -46.02 10.70 -27.49
C GLN A 605 -44.85 11.33 -26.70
N ALA A 606 -43.69 10.67 -26.68
CA ALA A 606 -42.52 11.11 -25.91
C ALA A 606 -42.85 11.38 -24.42
N GLY A 607 -43.76 10.57 -23.86
CA GLY A 607 -44.04 10.59 -22.43
C GLY A 607 -42.84 10.09 -21.61
N PRO A 608 -42.84 10.33 -20.29
CA PRO A 608 -41.78 9.83 -19.41
C PRO A 608 -41.69 8.30 -19.47
N ALA A 609 -40.50 7.76 -19.20
CA ALA A 609 -40.30 6.31 -19.11
C ALA A 609 -41.18 5.70 -17.99
N PRO A 610 -41.60 4.43 -18.13
CA PRO A 610 -42.18 3.64 -17.04
C PRO A 610 -41.29 3.70 -15.79
N CYS A 611 -41.88 3.83 -14.61
CA CYS A 611 -41.15 3.87 -13.35
C CYS A 611 -40.93 2.46 -12.80
N ARG A 612 -39.86 2.30 -12.00
CA ARG A 612 -39.50 1.07 -11.29
C ARG A 612 -39.77 1.25 -9.80
#